data_AF-A0A812I940-F1
#
_entry.id   AF-A0A812I940-F1
#
_cell.length_a   1.000
_cell.length_b   1.000
_cell.length_c   1.000
_cell.angle_alpha   90.00
_cell.angle_beta   90.00
_cell.angle_gamma   90.00
#
_symmetry.space_group_name_H-M   'P 1'
#
loop_
_entity.id
_entity.type
_entity.pdbx_description
1 polymer ?
#
loop_
_entity_poly.entity_id
_entity_poly.type
_entity_poly.pdbx_seq_one_letter_code
_entity_poly.pdbx_strand_id
1 'polypeptide(L)'
;MAAITGDQVAVYDRQLRLWGVQAQQRLLNAKVLIWGLEGSNVEACKNLVLAGISLTLRDHRTVGAADVGFNYFLRPEDLGQSRATCASKRVQEMNPLCTVSCSSDRAETGSDEAKLKDLVKGFDIVIVGLSVLGYDFELASSLDAACRSLGAGFMLTVAAGEIAFFFSDQNEHVMQERSSAQGAAESAGPQDPENFSFPPFSHFLSGIPRMLHGKCDASFKLIGLFASFLRSGGKATPSAASDFEAHCRDTVKCQPSVDGIPSMKEVFGHFFVEPLIHVASVLGGLLSQEVIKAMGRYGARL
;
A
#
# COMPACT_ATOMS: atom_id res chain seq x y z
N MET A 1 22.26 3.69 17.95
CA MET A 1 20.92 4.29 17.78
C MET A 1 20.79 5.46 18.75
N ALA A 2 20.22 6.58 18.32
CA ALA A 2 19.98 7.72 19.22
C ALA A 2 18.89 7.38 20.25
N ALA A 3 19.05 7.86 21.48
CA ALA A 3 18.03 7.71 22.51
C ALA A 3 16.78 8.55 22.17
N ILE A 4 15.61 8.09 22.59
CA ILE A 4 14.35 8.83 22.42
C ILE A 4 14.40 10.08 23.31
N THR A 5 14.11 11.26 22.76
CA THR A 5 14.13 12.52 23.52
C THR A 5 12.94 12.63 24.49
N GLY A 6 13.01 13.52 25.48
CA GLY A 6 11.90 13.74 26.42
C GLY A 6 10.59 14.11 25.73
N ASP A 7 10.66 14.97 24.71
CA ASP A 7 9.49 15.37 23.90
C ASP A 7 8.90 14.19 23.13
N GLN A 8 9.76 13.34 22.55
CA GLN A 8 9.32 12.12 21.87
C GLN A 8 8.67 11.13 22.86
N VAL A 9 9.19 10.98 24.08
CA VAL A 9 8.58 10.13 25.10
C VAL A 9 7.18 10.62 25.45
N ALA A 10 6.97 11.93 25.58
CA ALA A 10 5.67 12.50 25.88
C ALA A 10 4.65 12.26 24.75
N VAL A 11 5.05 12.45 23.49
CA VAL A 11 4.18 12.23 22.33
C VAL A 11 3.84 10.75 22.14
N TYR A 12 4.81 9.85 22.31
CA TYR A 12 4.65 8.43 22.01
C TYR A 12 4.34 7.56 23.24
N ASP A 13 4.05 8.11 24.44
CA ASP A 13 3.84 7.34 25.68
C ASP A 13 2.89 6.14 25.51
N ARG A 14 1.73 6.34 24.87
CA ARG A 14 0.76 5.26 24.63
C ARG A 14 1.29 4.19 23.67
N GLN A 15 2.03 4.59 22.65
CA GLN A 15 2.65 3.71 21.67
C GLN A 15 3.80 2.90 22.29
N LEU A 16 4.61 3.55 23.13
CA LEU A 16 5.69 2.94 23.91
C LEU A 16 5.16 1.84 24.84
N ARG A 17 3.98 2.02 25.45
CA ARG A 17 3.33 0.98 26.27
C ARG A 17 2.87 -0.22 25.45
N LEU A 18 2.56 -0.03 24.18
CA LEU A 18 2.06 -1.08 23.30
C LEU A 18 3.20 -1.94 22.75
N TRP A 19 4.20 -1.33 22.13
CA TRP A 19 5.27 -2.06 21.42
C TRP A 19 6.67 -1.87 22.00
N GLY A 20 6.84 -1.01 23.00
CA GLY A 20 8.11 -0.81 23.69
C GLY A 20 9.06 0.17 23.02
N VAL A 21 10.06 0.61 23.79
CA VAL A 21 11.05 1.63 23.38
C VAL A 21 11.85 1.21 22.15
N GLN A 22 12.31 -0.05 22.10
CA GLN A 22 13.13 -0.52 20.99
C GLN A 22 12.37 -0.53 19.66
N ALA A 23 11.09 -0.91 19.65
CA ALA A 23 10.26 -0.86 18.45
C ALA A 23 10.07 0.59 18.03
N GLN A 24 9.74 1.50 18.96
CA GLN A 24 9.59 2.93 18.65
C GLN A 24 10.88 3.53 18.07
N GLN A 25 12.05 3.17 18.58
CA GLN A 25 13.33 3.61 18.01
C GLN A 25 13.50 3.15 16.56
N ARG A 26 13.08 1.93 16.20
CA ARG A 26 13.13 1.47 14.81
C ARG A 26 12.16 2.26 13.94
N LEU A 27 10.93 2.51 14.41
CA LEU A 27 9.95 3.34 13.71
C LEU A 27 10.50 4.75 13.43
N LEU A 28 11.11 5.39 14.41
CA LEU A 28 11.70 6.74 14.27
C LEU A 28 12.85 6.80 13.26
N ASN A 29 13.55 5.69 13.03
CA ASN A 29 14.64 5.60 12.05
C ASN A 29 14.17 5.11 10.68
N ALA A 30 12.94 4.61 10.57
CA ALA A 30 12.40 4.05 9.33
C ALA A 30 12.04 5.16 8.34
N LYS A 31 12.27 4.87 7.06
CA LYS A 31 11.93 5.72 5.92
C LYS A 31 11.00 4.97 4.98
N VAL A 32 9.82 5.55 4.74
CA VAL A 32 8.82 4.95 3.86
C VAL A 32 8.56 5.86 2.66
N LEU A 33 8.62 5.29 1.46
CA LEU A 33 8.17 5.94 0.24
C LEU A 33 6.69 5.60 0.02
N ILE A 34 5.85 6.61 -0.14
CA ILE A 34 4.45 6.45 -0.55
C ILE A 34 4.30 7.04 -1.95
N TRP A 35 4.10 6.16 -2.92
CA TRP A 35 3.93 6.51 -4.31
C TRP A 35 2.46 6.39 -4.72
N GLY A 36 1.82 7.53 -4.97
CA GLY A 36 0.40 7.65 -5.27
C GLY A 36 -0.39 8.05 -4.03
N LEU A 37 -0.93 9.28 -4.04
CA LEU A 37 -1.72 9.87 -2.96
C LEU A 37 -3.22 9.70 -3.24
N GLU A 38 -3.65 8.45 -3.28
CA GLU A 38 -5.05 8.01 -3.37
C GLU A 38 -5.61 7.76 -1.97
N GLY A 39 -6.93 7.60 -1.83
CA GLY A 39 -7.59 7.52 -0.52
C GLY A 39 -6.90 6.61 0.51
N SER A 40 -6.64 5.35 0.17
CA SER A 40 -6.02 4.39 1.11
C SER A 40 -4.57 4.76 1.48
N ASN A 41 -3.81 5.28 0.53
CA ASN A 41 -2.43 5.69 0.77
C ASN A 41 -2.35 7.00 1.56
N VAL A 42 -3.34 7.89 1.41
CA VAL A 42 -3.50 9.09 2.24
C VAL A 42 -3.74 8.72 3.70
N GLU A 43 -4.62 7.75 3.94
CA GLU A 43 -4.86 7.22 5.28
C GLU A 43 -3.61 6.55 5.85
N ALA A 44 -2.84 5.89 4.99
CA ALA A 44 -1.56 5.32 5.39
C ALA A 44 -0.54 6.41 5.77
N CYS A 45 -0.43 7.51 5.01
CA CYS A 45 0.43 8.66 5.36
C CYS A 45 0.15 9.14 6.79
N LYS A 46 -1.12 9.38 7.12
CA LYS A 46 -1.54 9.85 8.45
C LYS A 46 -1.11 8.89 9.55
N ASN A 47 -1.39 7.60 9.40
CA ASN A 47 -1.10 6.62 10.43
C ASN A 47 0.41 6.46 10.64
N LEU A 48 1.20 6.43 9.55
CA LEU A 48 2.65 6.23 9.62
C LEU A 48 3.37 7.46 10.20
N VAL A 49 2.98 8.67 9.80
CA VAL A 49 3.60 9.89 10.35
C VAL A 49 3.27 10.06 11.83
N LEU A 50 2.05 9.71 12.26
CA LEU A 50 1.67 9.69 13.68
C LEU A 50 2.37 8.58 14.49
N ALA A 51 2.79 7.50 13.84
CA ALA A 51 3.60 6.44 14.46
C ALA A 51 5.09 6.81 14.59
N GLY A 52 5.50 7.96 14.04
CA GLY A 52 6.88 8.44 14.11
C GLY A 52 7.75 8.10 12.90
N ILE A 53 7.17 7.56 11.82
CA ILE A 53 7.92 7.17 10.63
C ILE A 53 8.10 8.37 9.69
N SER A 54 9.32 8.54 9.15
CA SER A 54 9.60 9.57 8.15
C SER A 54 9.13 9.14 6.77
N LEU A 55 8.53 10.07 6.03
CA LEU A 55 7.84 9.78 4.77
C LEU A 55 8.44 10.56 3.59
N THR A 56 8.50 9.90 2.43
CA THR A 56 8.66 10.58 1.14
C THR A 56 7.39 10.36 0.33
N LEU A 57 6.73 11.43 -0.08
CA LEU A 57 5.51 11.38 -0.88
C LEU A 57 5.84 11.59 -2.36
N ARG A 58 5.50 10.62 -3.19
CA ARG A 58 5.69 10.70 -4.65
C ARG A 58 4.35 10.63 -5.36
N ASP A 59 4.00 11.69 -6.07
CA ASP A 59 2.84 11.68 -6.97
C ASP A 59 3.05 12.72 -8.06
N HIS A 60 3.00 12.27 -9.31
CA HIS A 60 3.24 13.11 -10.48
C HIS A 60 1.97 13.85 -10.94
N ARG A 61 0.82 13.53 -10.35
CA ARG A 61 -0.47 14.14 -10.70
C ARG A 61 -0.65 15.47 -9.98
N THR A 62 -1.48 16.32 -10.58
CA THR A 62 -1.94 17.57 -9.95
C THR A 62 -3.22 17.33 -9.15
N VAL A 63 -3.55 18.29 -8.29
CA VAL A 63 -4.78 18.28 -7.50
C VAL A 63 -5.98 18.55 -8.41
N GLY A 64 -6.85 17.56 -8.56
CA GLY A 64 -8.17 17.65 -9.16
C GLY A 64 -9.27 17.94 -8.14
N ALA A 65 -10.46 18.30 -8.63
CA ALA A 65 -11.60 18.62 -7.76
C ALA A 65 -12.04 17.43 -6.89
N ALA A 66 -12.01 16.21 -7.43
CA ALA A 66 -12.33 15.00 -6.69
C ALA A 66 -11.35 14.75 -5.53
N ASP A 67 -10.08 15.14 -5.69
CA ASP A 67 -9.03 14.90 -4.69
C ASP A 67 -9.31 15.60 -3.37
N VAL A 68 -9.87 16.81 -3.42
CA VAL A 68 -10.22 17.58 -2.22
C VAL A 68 -11.34 16.89 -1.41
N GLY A 69 -12.14 16.03 -2.05
CA GLY A 69 -13.24 15.31 -1.40
C GLY A 69 -12.81 14.15 -0.51
N PHE A 70 -11.67 13.50 -0.81
CA PHE A 70 -11.19 12.35 -0.04
C PHE A 70 -9.81 12.57 0.60
N ASN A 71 -8.98 13.44 0.04
CA ASN A 71 -7.64 13.71 0.55
C ASN A 71 -7.67 14.94 1.46
N TYR A 72 -7.78 14.70 2.76
CA TYR A 72 -7.82 15.75 3.78
C TYR A 72 -6.50 16.52 3.96
N PHE A 73 -5.43 16.19 3.23
CA PHE A 73 -4.22 17.01 3.12
C PHE A 73 -4.29 18.05 2.00
N LEU A 74 -5.35 18.04 1.20
CA LEU A 74 -5.55 18.99 0.11
C LEU A 74 -6.71 19.94 0.43
N ARG A 75 -6.70 21.10 -0.19
CA ARG A 75 -7.74 22.13 -0.06
C ARG A 75 -8.15 22.68 -1.42
N PRO A 76 -9.30 23.36 -1.54
CA PRO A 76 -9.73 23.97 -2.80
C PRO A 76 -8.70 24.92 -3.42
N GLU A 77 -7.90 25.63 -2.61
CA GLU A 77 -6.83 26.50 -3.08
C GLU A 77 -5.64 25.75 -3.72
N ASP A 78 -5.53 24.42 -3.49
CA ASP A 78 -4.47 23.60 -4.05
C ASP A 78 -4.78 23.12 -5.48
N LEU A 79 -5.99 23.38 -6.01
CA LEU A 79 -6.41 22.92 -7.33
C LEU A 79 -5.42 23.30 -8.44
N GLY A 80 -5.06 22.33 -9.27
CA GLY A 80 -4.08 22.47 -10.34
C GLY A 80 -2.61 22.45 -9.90
N GLN A 81 -2.32 22.47 -8.59
CA GLN A 81 -0.95 22.38 -8.06
C GLN A 81 -0.51 20.92 -7.91
N SER A 82 0.77 20.68 -7.60
CA SER A 82 1.33 19.35 -7.36
C SER A 82 0.68 18.68 -6.14
N ARG A 83 0.09 17.49 -6.35
CA ARG A 83 -0.55 16.72 -5.26
C ARG A 83 0.44 16.38 -4.15
N ALA A 84 1.64 15.92 -4.53
CA ALA A 84 2.69 15.56 -3.59
C ALA A 84 3.19 16.75 -2.76
N THR A 85 3.36 17.91 -3.38
CA THR A 85 3.86 19.12 -2.72
C THR A 85 2.84 19.75 -1.79
N CYS A 86 1.56 19.78 -2.18
CA CYS A 86 0.50 20.30 -1.31
C CYS A 86 0.25 19.38 -0.11
N ALA A 87 0.19 18.06 -0.35
CA ALA A 87 -0.03 17.10 0.73
C ALA A 87 1.13 17.06 1.74
N SER A 88 2.39 17.08 1.29
CA SER A 88 3.55 16.95 2.18
C SER A 88 3.62 18.03 3.26
N LYS A 89 3.22 19.27 2.94
CA LYS A 89 3.13 20.36 3.91
C LYS A 89 2.22 20.02 5.09
N ARG A 90 1.01 19.54 4.81
CA ARG A 90 0.02 19.21 5.85
C ARG A 90 0.31 17.88 6.54
N VAL A 91 0.96 16.94 5.86
CA VAL A 91 1.48 15.71 6.50
C VAL A 91 2.60 16.07 7.50
N GLN A 92 3.49 17.00 7.16
CA GLN A 92 4.56 17.46 8.06
C GLN A 92 4.00 18.13 9.31
N GLU A 93 2.90 18.88 9.20
CA GLU A 93 2.21 19.51 10.34
C GLU A 93 1.66 18.49 11.34
N MET A 94 1.33 17.26 10.90
CA MET A 94 0.81 16.22 11.80
C MET A 94 1.84 15.74 12.83
N ASN A 95 3.12 15.73 12.45
CA ASN A 95 4.18 15.32 13.34
C ASN A 95 5.51 16.04 13.02
N PRO A 96 5.82 17.14 13.73
CA PRO A 96 7.10 17.86 13.57
C PRO A 96 8.34 17.04 13.94
N LEU A 97 8.18 15.89 14.61
CA LEU A 97 9.28 15.01 15.01
C LEU A 97 9.75 14.09 13.86
N CYS A 98 8.99 14.02 12.78
CA CYS A 98 9.32 13.24 11.58
C CYS A 98 9.76 14.16 10.44
N THR A 99 10.49 13.61 9.48
CA THR A 99 10.79 14.31 8.23
C THR A 99 9.82 13.86 7.15
N VAL A 100 9.15 14.82 6.49
CA VAL A 100 8.31 14.58 5.32
C VAL A 100 8.91 15.30 4.12
N SER A 101 9.22 14.55 3.07
CA SER A 101 9.70 15.09 1.80
C SER A 101 8.78 14.71 0.64
N CYS A 102 8.94 15.32 -0.54
CA CYS A 102 8.12 14.98 -1.70
C CYS A 102 8.87 15.06 -3.04
N SER A 103 8.37 14.31 -4.02
CA SER A 103 8.76 14.43 -5.44
C SER A 103 7.51 14.38 -6.33
N SER A 104 7.44 15.29 -7.29
CA SER A 104 6.38 15.37 -8.30
C SER A 104 6.80 14.81 -9.66
N ASP A 105 7.98 14.20 -9.74
CA ASP A 105 8.51 13.74 -11.01
C ASP A 105 7.71 12.54 -11.50
N ARG A 106 7.29 12.59 -12.78
CA ARG A 106 6.81 11.40 -13.44
C ARG A 106 8.02 10.47 -13.60
N ALA A 107 7.95 9.27 -13.02
CA ALA A 107 8.98 8.28 -13.32
C ALA A 107 8.96 8.02 -14.83
N GLU A 108 10.13 8.00 -15.45
CA GLU A 108 10.26 7.51 -16.81
C GLU A 108 9.76 6.06 -16.81
N THR A 109 8.61 5.85 -17.43
CA THR A 109 7.79 4.63 -17.36
C THR A 109 8.36 3.57 -18.29
N GLY A 110 9.59 3.17 -18.01
CA GLY A 110 10.25 2.02 -18.61
C GLY A 110 10.65 1.02 -17.52
N SER A 111 10.80 -0.24 -17.91
CA SER A 111 11.36 -1.31 -17.07
C SER A 111 12.88 -1.17 -16.89
N ASP A 112 13.41 0.05 -16.86
CA ASP A 112 14.83 0.32 -16.64
C ASP A 112 15.16 0.09 -15.17
N GLU A 113 15.71 -1.09 -14.90
CA GLU A 113 16.03 -1.56 -13.56
C GLU A 113 16.92 -0.59 -12.79
N ALA A 114 17.89 0.08 -13.43
CA ALA A 114 18.79 1.01 -12.75
C ALA A 114 18.03 2.22 -12.22
N LYS A 115 17.15 2.80 -13.04
CA LYS A 115 16.30 3.93 -12.65
C LYS A 115 15.32 3.55 -11.54
N LEU A 116 14.71 2.36 -11.63
CA LEU A 116 13.81 1.88 -10.59
C LEU A 116 14.53 1.69 -9.25
N LYS A 117 15.74 1.12 -9.27
CA LYS A 117 16.57 1.01 -8.06
C LYS A 117 16.89 2.38 -7.47
N ASP A 118 17.28 3.35 -8.30
CA ASP A 118 17.58 4.70 -7.83
C ASP A 118 16.36 5.38 -7.18
N LEU A 119 15.15 5.13 -7.69
CA LEU A 119 13.91 5.66 -7.12
C LEU A 119 13.57 5.08 -5.74
N VAL A 120 13.88 3.81 -5.50
CA VAL A 120 13.52 3.09 -4.26
C VAL A 120 14.69 2.98 -3.27
N LYS A 121 15.87 3.47 -3.65
CA LYS A 121 17.08 3.42 -2.84
C LYS A 121 16.95 4.20 -1.54
N GLY A 122 17.33 3.57 -0.44
CA GLY A 122 17.40 4.20 0.89
C GLY A 122 16.06 4.27 1.63
N PHE A 123 15.02 3.64 1.10
CA PHE A 123 13.76 3.39 1.81
C PHE A 123 13.75 1.98 2.41
N ASP A 124 13.11 1.85 3.56
CA ASP A 124 12.91 0.55 4.21
C ASP A 124 11.67 -0.15 3.66
N ILE A 125 10.61 0.62 3.33
CA ILE A 125 9.40 0.12 2.66
C ILE A 125 8.96 1.11 1.57
N VAL A 126 8.51 0.57 0.45
CA VAL A 126 7.86 1.31 -0.64
C VAL A 126 6.40 0.87 -0.76
N ILE A 127 5.47 1.81 -0.60
CA ILE A 127 4.04 1.62 -0.79
C ILE A 127 3.64 2.27 -2.11
N VAL A 128 2.99 1.54 -3.01
CA VAL A 128 2.60 2.04 -4.33
C VAL A 128 1.13 1.80 -4.58
N GLY A 129 0.39 2.84 -4.98
CA GLY A 129 -0.96 2.72 -5.51
C GLY A 129 -0.94 2.36 -6.99
N LEU A 130 -1.62 1.29 -7.40
CA LEU A 130 -1.54 0.78 -8.78
C LEU A 130 -1.96 1.81 -9.84
N SER A 131 -2.90 2.72 -9.54
CA SER A 131 -3.35 3.71 -10.53
C SER A 131 -2.26 4.74 -10.87
N VAL A 132 -1.36 5.07 -9.93
CA VAL A 132 -0.28 6.03 -10.18
C VAL A 132 0.72 5.48 -11.20
N LEU A 133 0.74 4.17 -11.39
CA LEU A 133 1.50 3.46 -12.41
C LEU A 133 0.72 3.30 -13.73
N GLY A 134 -0.48 3.88 -13.84
CA GLY A 134 -1.36 3.67 -14.99
C GLY A 134 -1.92 2.26 -15.08
N TYR A 135 -2.07 1.58 -13.94
CA TYR A 135 -2.49 0.18 -13.84
C TYR A 135 -1.54 -0.85 -14.47
N ASP A 136 -0.25 -0.52 -14.53
CA ASP A 136 0.78 -1.41 -15.02
C ASP A 136 1.28 -2.37 -13.93
N PHE A 137 0.78 -3.61 -13.97
CA PHE A 137 1.19 -4.70 -13.08
C PHE A 137 2.64 -5.17 -13.31
N GLU A 138 3.17 -5.04 -14.52
CA GLU A 138 4.55 -5.45 -14.84
C GLU A 138 5.55 -4.42 -14.31
N LEU A 139 5.21 -3.12 -14.38
CA LEU A 139 5.95 -2.07 -13.70
C LEU A 139 5.91 -2.25 -12.17
N ALA A 140 4.76 -2.58 -11.60
CA ALA A 140 4.65 -2.91 -10.17
C ALA A 140 5.56 -4.11 -9.80
N SER A 141 5.59 -5.15 -10.63
CA SER A 141 6.50 -6.29 -10.43
C SER A 141 7.98 -5.92 -10.57
N SER A 142 8.30 -4.97 -11.45
CA SER A 142 9.67 -4.48 -11.62
C SER A 142 10.13 -3.63 -10.43
N LEU A 143 9.22 -2.83 -9.86
CA LEU A 143 9.45 -2.07 -8.63
C LEU A 143 9.67 -2.99 -7.42
N ASP A 144 8.87 -4.04 -7.30
CA ASP A 144 9.05 -5.08 -6.28
C ASP A 144 10.44 -5.73 -6.37
N ALA A 145 10.85 -6.17 -7.57
CA ALA A 145 12.17 -6.72 -7.80
C ALA A 145 13.31 -5.73 -7.46
N ALA A 146 13.13 -4.45 -7.79
CA ALA A 146 14.08 -3.41 -7.42
C ALA A 146 14.19 -3.24 -5.90
N CYS A 147 13.06 -3.20 -5.18
CA CYS A 147 13.02 -3.14 -3.71
C CYS A 147 13.75 -4.33 -3.08
N ARG A 148 13.42 -5.54 -3.55
CA ARG A 148 14.04 -6.80 -3.09
C ARG A 148 15.56 -6.82 -3.27
N SER A 149 16.05 -6.32 -4.40
CA SER A 149 17.50 -6.21 -4.66
C SER A 149 18.24 -5.26 -3.71
N LEU A 150 17.53 -4.31 -3.10
CA LEU A 150 18.05 -3.34 -2.13
C LEU A 150 17.71 -3.70 -0.68
N GLY A 151 16.98 -4.81 -0.45
CA GLY A 151 16.51 -5.23 0.87
C GLY A 151 15.33 -4.42 1.40
N ALA A 152 14.70 -3.58 0.58
CA ALA A 152 13.49 -2.83 0.94
C ALA A 152 12.25 -3.73 0.83
N GLY A 153 11.26 -3.52 1.70
CA GLY A 153 9.93 -4.09 1.55
C GLY A 153 9.12 -3.36 0.48
N PHE A 154 8.18 -4.05 -0.13
CA PHE A 154 7.28 -3.54 -1.16
C PHE A 154 5.84 -3.83 -0.78
N MET A 155 4.97 -2.85 -0.99
CA MET A 155 3.53 -3.01 -0.85
C MET A 155 2.81 -2.37 -2.04
N LEU A 156 1.87 -3.10 -2.63
CA LEU A 156 1.01 -2.60 -3.71
C LEU A 156 -0.41 -2.44 -3.18
N THR A 157 -1.06 -1.32 -3.46
CA THR A 157 -2.47 -1.08 -3.14
C THR A 157 -3.31 -0.94 -4.40
N VAL A 158 -4.50 -1.55 -4.37
CA VAL A 158 -5.57 -1.36 -5.35
C VAL A 158 -6.82 -1.04 -4.56
N ALA A 159 -7.26 0.21 -4.59
CA ALA A 159 -8.46 0.65 -3.89
C ALA A 159 -9.28 1.54 -4.80
N ALA A 160 -10.51 1.12 -5.09
CA ALA A 160 -11.34 1.79 -6.06
C ALA A 160 -12.82 1.45 -5.84
N GLY A 161 -13.66 2.47 -5.65
CA GLY A 161 -15.04 2.29 -5.17
C GLY A 161 -15.09 1.47 -3.87
N GLU A 162 -15.74 0.31 -3.92
CA GLU A 162 -15.86 -0.65 -2.81
C GLU A 162 -14.75 -1.73 -2.80
N ILE A 163 -13.92 -1.77 -3.84
CA ILE A 163 -12.86 -2.75 -4.01
C ILE A 163 -11.64 -2.31 -3.21
N ALA A 164 -11.10 -3.21 -2.39
CA ALA A 164 -9.84 -3.01 -1.68
C ALA A 164 -8.99 -4.27 -1.77
N PHE A 165 -7.73 -4.08 -2.12
CA PHE A 165 -6.71 -5.11 -2.15
C PHE A 165 -5.36 -4.48 -1.82
N PHE A 166 -4.54 -5.21 -1.07
CA PHE A 166 -3.12 -4.90 -0.99
C PHE A 166 -2.29 -6.18 -1.05
N PHE A 167 -1.08 -6.04 -1.56
CA PHE A 167 -0.04 -7.07 -1.56
C PHE A 167 1.14 -6.57 -0.73
N SER A 168 1.83 -7.47 -0.05
CA SER A 168 3.05 -7.15 0.69
C SER A 168 4.15 -8.18 0.40
N ASP A 169 5.30 -7.71 -0.06
CA ASP A 169 6.58 -8.44 -0.06
C ASP A 169 7.50 -7.77 0.97
N GLN A 170 8.01 -8.56 1.92
CA GLN A 170 8.92 -8.08 2.97
C GLN A 170 10.23 -8.89 2.96
N ASN A 171 10.52 -9.54 1.82
CA ASN A 171 11.67 -10.39 1.58
C ASN A 171 11.75 -11.53 2.62
N GLU A 172 12.95 -11.77 3.15
CA GLU A 172 13.14 -12.56 4.36
C GLU A 172 13.02 -11.62 5.57
N HIS A 173 12.07 -11.91 6.46
CA HIS A 173 11.75 -11.02 7.56
C HIS A 173 11.71 -11.76 8.90
N VAL A 174 12.41 -11.21 9.89
CA VAL A 174 12.50 -11.79 11.23
C VAL A 174 11.60 -11.01 12.18
N MET A 175 10.67 -11.67 12.84
CA MET A 175 9.78 -11.05 13.83
C MET A 175 9.94 -11.68 15.20
N GLN A 176 9.67 -10.88 16.23
CA GLN A 176 9.50 -11.38 17.57
C GLN A 176 8.01 -11.31 17.92
N GLU A 177 7.37 -12.47 18.00
CA GLU A 177 6.02 -12.52 18.53
C GLU A 177 6.03 -12.15 20.02
N ARG A 178 5.04 -11.35 20.41
CA ARG A 178 4.65 -11.19 21.81
C ARG A 178 3.23 -11.73 21.89
N SER A 179 3.03 -12.79 22.67
CA SER A 179 1.68 -13.34 22.87
C SER A 179 0.77 -12.24 23.40
N SER A 180 -0.29 -11.94 22.66
CA SER A 180 -1.27 -10.88 22.95
C SER A 180 -2.27 -11.23 24.06
N ALA A 181 -2.04 -12.30 24.82
CA ALA A 181 -2.94 -12.71 25.89
C ALA A 181 -2.83 -11.75 27.09
N GLN A 182 -3.66 -10.70 27.09
CA GLN A 182 -4.00 -9.95 28.30
C GLN A 182 -4.61 -10.93 29.32
N GLY A 183 -3.80 -11.38 30.27
CA GLY A 183 -4.22 -12.29 31.36
C GLY A 183 -3.40 -13.58 31.48
N ALA A 184 -2.51 -13.89 30.54
CA ALA A 184 -1.53 -14.95 30.77
C ALA A 184 -0.41 -14.40 31.67
N ALA A 185 -0.14 -15.09 32.77
CA ALA A 185 0.92 -14.76 33.72
C ALA A 185 2.25 -14.43 33.02
N GLU A 186 3.08 -13.63 33.68
CA GLU A 186 4.45 -13.23 33.31
C GLU A 186 5.45 -14.42 33.15
N SER A 187 5.00 -15.60 32.73
CA SER A 187 5.75 -16.84 32.66
C SER A 187 6.10 -17.30 31.24
N ALA A 188 5.69 -16.60 30.18
CA ALA A 188 6.21 -16.86 28.84
C ALA A 188 7.48 -16.03 28.65
N GLY A 189 8.65 -16.68 28.74
CA GLY A 189 9.93 -16.06 28.38
C GLY A 189 9.92 -15.53 26.93
N PRO A 190 10.92 -14.73 26.53
CA PRO A 190 11.01 -14.24 25.16
C PRO A 190 10.93 -15.41 24.17
N GLN A 191 9.89 -15.43 23.33
CA GLN A 191 9.79 -16.39 22.24
C GLN A 191 10.93 -16.14 21.24
N ASP A 192 11.45 -17.23 20.68
CA ASP A 192 12.49 -17.15 19.67
C ASP A 192 11.98 -16.41 18.43
N PRO A 193 12.83 -15.62 17.76
CA PRO A 193 12.42 -14.90 16.57
C PRO A 193 12.01 -15.87 15.46
N GLU A 194 10.85 -15.64 14.86
CA GLU A 194 10.36 -16.40 13.71
C GLU A 194 10.81 -15.75 12.40
N ASN A 195 11.23 -16.58 11.45
CA ASN A 195 11.63 -16.15 10.11
C ASN A 195 10.49 -16.41 9.12
N PHE A 196 10.08 -15.36 8.41
CA PHE A 196 9.06 -15.40 7.38
C PHE A 196 9.67 -15.09 6.03
N SER A 197 9.32 -15.89 5.02
CA SER A 197 9.73 -15.66 3.63
C SER A 197 8.54 -15.20 2.81
N PHE A 198 8.64 -14.01 2.22
CA PHE A 198 7.60 -13.43 1.38
C PHE A 198 7.90 -13.69 -0.11
N PRO A 199 6.93 -14.26 -0.86
CA PRO A 199 7.09 -14.45 -2.30
C PRO A 199 7.01 -13.09 -3.01
N PRO A 200 7.75 -12.90 -4.12
CA PRO A 200 7.69 -11.66 -4.89
C PRO A 200 6.36 -11.49 -5.60
N PHE A 201 6.04 -10.26 -6.00
CA PHE A 201 4.81 -9.94 -6.70
C PHE A 201 4.67 -10.70 -8.04
N SER A 202 5.80 -10.97 -8.71
CA SER A 202 5.83 -11.82 -9.91
C SER A 202 5.28 -13.23 -9.66
N HIS A 203 5.47 -13.77 -8.46
CA HIS A 203 4.89 -15.06 -8.07
C HIS A 203 3.36 -14.98 -8.01
N PHE A 204 2.80 -13.91 -7.41
CA PHE A 204 1.35 -13.66 -7.43
C PHE A 204 0.83 -13.59 -8.88
N LEU A 205 1.48 -12.83 -9.76
CA LEU A 205 1.09 -12.71 -11.17
C LEU A 205 1.14 -14.05 -11.92
N SER A 206 2.14 -14.89 -11.65
CA SER A 206 2.27 -16.23 -12.25
C SER A 206 1.19 -17.20 -11.75
N GLY A 207 0.70 -16.99 -10.52
CA GLY A 207 -0.32 -17.82 -9.88
C GLY A 207 -1.75 -17.52 -10.32
N ILE A 208 -2.00 -16.40 -10.99
CA ILE A 208 -3.35 -15.95 -11.40
C ILE A 208 -4.15 -17.06 -12.13
N PRO A 209 -3.63 -17.76 -13.15
CA PRO A 209 -4.41 -18.80 -13.84
C PRO A 209 -4.91 -19.90 -12.90
N ARG A 210 -4.07 -20.32 -11.94
CA ARG A 210 -4.45 -21.31 -10.93
C ARG A 210 -5.45 -20.73 -9.92
N MET A 211 -5.27 -19.49 -9.49
CA MET A 211 -6.14 -18.79 -8.53
C MET A 211 -7.57 -18.63 -9.08
N LEU A 212 -7.72 -18.27 -10.36
CA LEU A 212 -9.01 -18.04 -10.99
C LEU A 212 -9.88 -19.31 -11.04
N HIS A 213 -9.25 -20.46 -11.31
CA HIS A 213 -9.92 -21.77 -11.36
C HIS A 213 -9.97 -22.48 -10.01
N GLY A 214 -9.23 -21.98 -9.01
CA GLY A 214 -9.18 -22.55 -7.66
C GLY A 214 -10.32 -22.10 -6.75
N LYS A 215 -10.33 -22.66 -5.53
CA LYS A 215 -11.12 -22.14 -4.41
C LYS A 215 -10.38 -20.93 -3.83
N CYS A 216 -10.85 -19.74 -4.17
CA CYS A 216 -10.32 -18.46 -3.72
C CYS A 216 -11.49 -17.48 -3.55
N ASP A 217 -11.35 -16.51 -2.66
CA ASP A 217 -12.36 -15.48 -2.43
C ASP A 217 -12.61 -14.66 -3.71
N ALA A 218 -13.85 -14.20 -3.88
CA ALA A 218 -14.29 -13.49 -5.08
C ALA A 218 -13.48 -12.21 -5.33
N SER A 219 -13.02 -11.54 -4.26
CA SER A 219 -12.25 -10.29 -4.32
C SER A 219 -10.88 -10.53 -4.96
N PHE A 220 -10.20 -11.63 -4.58
CA PHE A 220 -8.94 -12.04 -5.19
C PHE A 220 -9.12 -12.45 -6.65
N LYS A 221 -10.21 -13.16 -6.96
CA LYS A 221 -10.53 -13.50 -8.35
C LYS A 221 -10.78 -12.26 -9.21
N LEU A 222 -11.43 -11.24 -8.66
CA LEU A 222 -11.68 -9.98 -9.36
C LEU A 222 -10.36 -9.26 -9.69
N ILE A 223 -9.45 -9.14 -8.72
CA ILE A 223 -8.11 -8.57 -8.96
C ILE A 223 -7.32 -9.42 -9.98
N GLY A 224 -7.40 -10.75 -9.88
CA GLY A 224 -6.75 -11.66 -10.83
C GLY A 224 -7.31 -11.53 -12.25
N LEU A 225 -8.62 -11.36 -12.41
CA LEU A 225 -9.27 -11.11 -13.70
C LEU A 225 -8.82 -9.79 -14.30
N PHE A 226 -8.79 -8.73 -13.49
CA PHE A 226 -8.33 -7.42 -13.92
C PHE A 226 -6.86 -7.46 -14.37
N ALA A 227 -5.98 -8.06 -13.57
CA ALA A 227 -4.59 -8.26 -13.94
C ALA A 227 -4.43 -9.13 -15.20
N SER A 228 -5.21 -10.22 -15.33
CA SER A 228 -5.18 -11.07 -16.52
C SER A 228 -5.61 -10.33 -17.77
N PHE A 229 -6.63 -9.48 -17.69
CA PHE A 229 -7.12 -8.69 -18.82
C PHE A 229 -6.10 -7.66 -19.30
N LEU A 230 -5.47 -6.92 -18.38
CA LEU A 230 -4.44 -5.95 -18.75
C LEU A 230 -3.22 -6.64 -19.36
N ARG A 231 -2.81 -7.80 -18.82
CA ARG A 231 -1.70 -8.60 -19.36
C ARG A 231 -1.99 -9.26 -20.71
N SER A 232 -3.27 -9.40 -21.09
CA SER A 232 -3.65 -9.84 -22.44
C SER A 232 -3.78 -8.69 -23.45
N GLY A 233 -3.34 -7.47 -23.09
CA GLY A 233 -3.41 -6.28 -23.94
C GLY A 233 -4.69 -5.45 -23.77
N GLY A 234 -5.51 -5.77 -22.78
CA GLY A 234 -6.65 -4.96 -22.37
C GLY A 234 -6.23 -3.57 -21.89
N LYS A 235 -7.08 -2.57 -22.08
CA LYS A 235 -6.80 -1.19 -21.68
C LYS A 235 -7.46 -0.86 -20.36
N ALA A 236 -6.72 -0.22 -19.46
CA ALA A 236 -7.21 0.29 -18.19
C ALA A 236 -7.98 1.62 -18.39
N THR A 237 -9.07 1.57 -19.14
CA THR A 237 -9.92 2.73 -19.46
C THR A 237 -11.39 2.34 -19.40
N PRO A 238 -12.30 3.19 -18.89
CA PRO A 238 -13.72 2.85 -18.78
C PRO A 238 -14.39 2.35 -20.07
N SER A 239 -13.92 2.81 -21.24
CA SER A 239 -14.42 2.36 -22.54
C SER A 239 -14.15 0.89 -22.85
N ALA A 240 -13.19 0.25 -22.17
CA ALA A 240 -12.83 -1.16 -22.36
C ALA A 240 -13.71 -2.13 -21.54
N ALA A 241 -14.76 -1.64 -20.87
CA ALA A 241 -15.62 -2.45 -20.00
C ALA A 241 -16.23 -3.67 -20.71
N SER A 242 -16.64 -3.52 -21.99
CA SER A 242 -17.19 -4.64 -22.77
C SER A 242 -16.14 -5.70 -23.09
N ASP A 243 -14.91 -5.28 -23.38
CA ASP A 243 -13.79 -6.19 -23.64
C ASP A 243 -13.40 -6.94 -22.37
N PHE A 244 -13.39 -6.25 -21.23
CA PHE A 244 -13.15 -6.86 -19.92
C PHE A 244 -14.22 -7.90 -19.57
N GLU A 245 -15.50 -7.58 -19.78
CA GLU A 245 -16.58 -8.54 -19.53
C GLU A 245 -16.46 -9.78 -20.43
N ALA A 246 -16.11 -9.60 -21.72
CA ALA A 246 -15.84 -10.71 -22.62
C ALA A 246 -14.66 -11.57 -22.13
N HIS A 247 -13.55 -10.92 -21.76
CA HIS A 247 -12.38 -11.59 -21.19
C HIS A 247 -12.72 -12.40 -19.94
N CYS A 248 -13.57 -11.87 -19.05
CA CYS A 248 -14.02 -12.58 -17.86
C CYS A 248 -14.80 -13.85 -18.22
N ARG A 249 -15.75 -13.76 -19.16
CA ARG A 249 -16.54 -14.91 -19.63
C ARG A 249 -15.63 -16.01 -20.18
N ASP A 250 -14.64 -15.64 -20.99
CA ASP A 250 -13.74 -16.60 -21.62
C ASP A 250 -12.77 -17.25 -20.61
N THR A 251 -12.33 -16.48 -19.60
CA THR A 251 -11.33 -16.92 -18.64
C THR A 251 -11.90 -17.86 -17.57
N VAL A 252 -13.02 -17.50 -16.93
CA VAL A 252 -13.59 -18.30 -15.83
C VAL A 252 -14.75 -19.20 -16.25
N LYS A 253 -15.22 -19.09 -17.50
CA LYS A 253 -16.35 -19.86 -18.06
C LYS A 253 -17.61 -19.81 -17.19
N CYS A 254 -17.77 -18.75 -16.41
CA CYS A 254 -18.88 -18.54 -15.50
C CYS A 254 -19.84 -17.51 -16.11
N GLN A 255 -21.14 -17.82 -16.13
CA GLN A 255 -22.18 -16.88 -16.56
C GLN A 255 -23.39 -16.90 -15.59
N PRO A 256 -23.37 -16.10 -14.52
CA PRO A 256 -24.58 -15.72 -13.82
C PRO A 256 -24.85 -14.23 -13.99
N SER A 257 -26.01 -13.89 -14.56
CA SER A 257 -26.65 -12.59 -14.34
C SER A 257 -27.74 -12.80 -13.30
N VAL A 258 -27.63 -12.13 -12.16
CA VAL A 258 -28.64 -12.14 -11.11
C VAL A 258 -29.17 -10.72 -10.98
N ASP A 259 -30.49 -10.56 -11.00
CA ASP A 259 -31.10 -9.24 -10.85
C ASP A 259 -30.64 -8.57 -9.55
N GLY A 260 -30.17 -7.32 -9.66
CA GLY A 260 -29.64 -6.55 -8.54
C GLY A 260 -28.16 -6.76 -8.22
N ILE A 261 -27.46 -7.68 -8.90
CA ILE A 261 -26.00 -7.82 -8.81
C ILE A 261 -25.34 -7.02 -9.95
N PRO A 262 -24.36 -6.15 -9.66
CA PRO A 262 -23.67 -5.38 -10.69
C PRO A 262 -23.07 -6.26 -11.79
N SER A 263 -23.19 -5.81 -13.04
CA SER A 263 -22.53 -6.46 -14.17
C SER A 263 -21.01 -6.31 -14.07
N MET A 264 -20.25 -7.21 -14.71
CA MET A 264 -18.79 -7.08 -14.74
C MET A 264 -18.32 -5.79 -15.44
N LYS A 265 -19.16 -5.19 -16.31
CA LYS A 265 -18.92 -3.86 -16.88
C LYS A 265 -18.96 -2.76 -15.83
N GLU A 266 -19.97 -2.80 -14.95
CA GLU A 266 -20.12 -1.83 -13.85
C GLU A 266 -18.98 -2.00 -12.84
N VAL A 267 -18.68 -3.25 -12.45
CA VAL A 267 -17.56 -3.57 -11.56
C VAL A 267 -16.23 -3.08 -12.16
N PHE A 268 -16.03 -3.21 -13.47
CA PHE A 268 -14.83 -2.68 -14.13
C PHE A 268 -14.73 -1.16 -14.01
N GLY A 269 -15.86 -0.45 -14.14
CA GLY A 269 -15.93 0.99 -13.92
C GLY A 269 -15.47 1.41 -12.53
N HIS A 270 -15.71 0.57 -11.51
CA HIS A 270 -15.30 0.85 -10.13
C HIS A 270 -13.79 0.94 -9.97
N PHE A 271 -12.97 0.28 -10.80
CA PHE A 271 -11.51 0.40 -10.74
C PHE A 271 -10.99 1.81 -11.04
N PHE A 272 -11.79 2.68 -11.65
CA PHE A 272 -11.38 4.01 -12.10
C PHE A 272 -12.01 5.15 -11.30
N VAL A 273 -12.69 4.83 -10.20
CA VAL A 273 -13.20 5.82 -9.26
C VAL A 273 -12.46 5.71 -7.95
N GLU A 274 -12.28 6.84 -7.27
CA GLU A 274 -11.64 6.87 -5.97
C GLU A 274 -12.39 5.97 -4.97
N PRO A 275 -11.67 5.31 -4.05
CA PRO A 275 -12.31 4.45 -3.05
C PRO A 275 -13.22 5.26 -2.15
N LEU A 276 -14.30 4.63 -1.69
CA LEU A 276 -15.14 5.22 -0.66
C LEU A 276 -14.29 5.50 0.59
N ILE A 277 -14.55 6.61 1.28
CA ILE A 277 -13.72 7.07 2.40
C ILE A 277 -13.55 5.97 3.46
N HIS A 278 -14.61 5.22 3.79
CA HIS A 278 -14.52 4.14 4.76
C HIS A 278 -13.67 2.96 4.28
N VAL A 279 -13.70 2.64 2.98
CA VAL A 279 -12.84 1.61 2.37
C VAL A 279 -11.38 2.05 2.44
N ALA A 280 -11.11 3.31 2.10
CA ALA A 280 -9.80 3.91 2.23
C ALA A 280 -9.28 3.89 3.68
N SER A 281 -10.11 4.26 4.66
CA SER A 281 -9.73 4.25 6.08
C SER A 281 -9.43 2.84 6.59
N VAL A 282 -10.21 1.82 6.19
CA VAL A 282 -9.96 0.43 6.57
C VAL A 282 -8.66 -0.07 5.95
N LEU A 283 -8.50 0.06 4.62
CA LEU A 283 -7.32 -0.43 3.94
C LEU A 283 -6.06 0.30 4.40
N GLY A 284 -6.10 1.63 4.51
CA GLY A 284 -4.99 2.44 5.01
C GLY A 284 -4.62 2.12 6.46
N GLY A 285 -5.59 1.79 7.31
CA GLY A 285 -5.35 1.30 8.67
C GLY A 285 -4.60 -0.02 8.70
N LEU A 286 -5.08 -1.02 7.94
CA LEU A 286 -4.45 -2.34 7.84
C LEU A 286 -3.03 -2.24 7.26
N LEU A 287 -2.88 -1.52 6.16
CA LEU A 287 -1.61 -1.30 5.48
C LEU A 287 -0.58 -0.66 6.42
N SER A 288 -0.95 0.41 7.11
CA SER A 288 -0.05 1.05 8.07
C SER A 288 0.32 0.15 9.23
N GLN A 289 -0.62 -0.67 9.71
CA GLN A 289 -0.33 -1.58 10.80
C GLN A 289 0.69 -2.65 10.38
N GLU A 290 0.61 -3.15 9.14
CA GLU A 290 1.61 -4.09 8.60
C GLU A 290 2.99 -3.44 8.46
N VAL A 291 3.07 -2.18 8.02
CA VAL A 291 4.33 -1.41 7.99
C VAL A 291 4.90 -1.23 9.40
N ILE A 292 4.08 -0.83 10.37
CA ILE A 292 4.52 -0.60 11.76
C ILE A 292 5.03 -1.92 12.38
N LYS A 293 4.33 -3.03 12.16
CA LYS A 293 4.80 -4.36 12.60
C LYS A 293 6.12 -4.71 11.93
N ALA A 294 6.24 -4.50 10.62
CA ALA A 294 7.45 -4.80 9.86
C ALA A 294 8.67 -4.01 10.37
N MET A 295 8.52 -2.72 10.58
CA MET A 295 9.62 -1.86 11.02
C MET A 295 9.92 -2.04 12.51
N GLY A 296 8.89 -2.18 13.34
CA GLY A 296 9.03 -2.44 14.77
C GLY A 296 9.51 -3.86 15.10
N ARG A 297 9.38 -4.81 14.15
CA ARG A 297 9.60 -6.26 14.31
C ARG A 297 8.84 -6.87 15.49
N TYR A 298 7.55 -6.53 15.62
CA TYR A 298 6.68 -7.04 16.69
C TYR A 298 5.30 -7.45 16.15
N GLY A 299 4.68 -8.45 16.80
CA GLY A 299 3.30 -8.89 16.56
C GLY A 299 3.12 -9.86 15.38
N ALA A 300 1.95 -10.50 15.30
CA ALA A 300 1.55 -11.41 14.22
C ALA A 300 1.03 -10.65 12.99
N ARG A 301 1.32 -11.13 11.78
CA ARG A 301 0.92 -10.50 10.50
C ARG A 301 -0.31 -11.15 9.87
N LEU A 302 -0.91 -10.41 8.91
CA LEU A 302 -1.98 -10.88 8.03
C LEU A 302 -1.47 -11.78 6.91
#